data_AF-A0A960TRE2-F1
#
_entry.id   AF-A0A960TRE2-F1
#
_cell.length_a   1.000
_cell.length_b   1.000
_cell.length_c   1.000
_cell.angle_alpha   90.00
_cell.angle_beta   90.00
_cell.angle_gamma   90.00
#
_symmetry.space_group_name_H-M   'P 1'
#
loop_
_entity.id
_entity.type
_entity.pdbx_description
1 polymer ?
#
loop_
_entity_poly.entity_id
_entity_poly.type
_entity_poly.pdbx_seq_one_letter_code
_entity_poly.pdbx_strand_id
1 'polypeptide(L)'
;MRHNVRGRKFNRTTSHRKAMFRNMVTDLFKHERITTTTQKAKEARSLAERLITYAKAGDLNSRRMAARKLYDPKVLQKLFDELCPRYKDRPGGYTRVLKIDGGRKGDNADMAILELVGAEMTAKPKKAKPAPAAAAAKAVEKTAKKAEAAVETAAGETDDLTKIEGIGPKFAQAFQSVGVNTYADLAAKSVDELKALLEGSEEYASLAGRVGDTWPKQA
;
A
#
# COMPACT_ATOMS: atom_id res chain seq x y z
N MET A 1 18.12 0.30 44.80
CA MET A 1 16.75 0.07 44.29
C MET A 1 16.49 0.92 43.05
N ARG A 2 15.51 0.56 42.20
CA ARG A 2 15.09 1.40 41.07
C ARG A 2 13.87 2.24 41.48
N HIS A 3 14.10 3.36 42.14
CA HIS A 3 13.02 4.27 42.54
C HIS A 3 12.40 4.95 41.30
N ASN A 4 11.07 5.11 41.28
CA ASN A 4 10.28 5.76 40.22
C ASN A 4 10.43 5.20 38.79
N VAL A 5 11.00 4.01 38.61
CA VAL A 5 11.10 3.37 37.29
C VAL A 5 9.81 2.60 36.99
N ARG A 6 8.90 3.24 36.25
CA ARG A 6 7.67 2.61 35.75
C ARG A 6 7.89 1.93 34.39
N GLY A 7 7.29 0.75 34.22
CA GLY A 7 7.27 0.01 32.96
C GLY A 7 8.45 -0.93 32.75
N ARG A 8 8.35 -1.80 31.74
CA ARG A 8 9.30 -2.89 31.47
C ARG A 8 10.34 -2.52 30.40
N LYS A 9 11.61 -2.94 30.58
CA LYS A 9 12.70 -2.70 29.61
C LYS A 9 12.71 -3.65 28.40
N PHE A 10 12.13 -4.85 28.52
CA PHE A 10 12.08 -5.89 27.47
C PHE A 10 13.42 -6.29 26.85
N ASN A 11 14.53 -6.18 27.59
CA ASN A 11 15.89 -6.43 27.09
C ASN A 11 16.19 -5.70 25.77
N ARG A 12 15.66 -4.48 25.61
CA ARG A 12 15.84 -3.64 24.43
C ARG A 12 16.36 -2.27 24.83
N THR A 13 17.13 -1.66 23.94
CA THR A 13 17.51 -0.24 24.04
C THR A 13 16.25 0.64 24.02
N THR A 14 16.37 1.87 24.55
CA THR A 14 15.23 2.79 24.65
C THR A 14 14.67 3.18 23.28
N SER A 15 15.53 3.36 22.27
CA SER A 15 15.13 3.65 20.88
C SER A 15 14.31 2.51 20.29
N HIS A 16 14.82 1.28 20.35
CA HIS A 16 14.12 0.10 19.86
C HIS A 16 12.81 -0.14 20.60
N ARG A 17 12.79 -0.01 21.94
CA ARG A 17 11.56 -0.15 22.73
C ARG A 17 10.49 0.85 22.27
N LYS A 18 10.85 2.12 22.07
CA LYS A 18 9.93 3.15 21.57
C LYS A 18 9.40 2.80 20.17
N ALA A 19 10.27 2.42 19.23
CA ALA A 19 9.87 2.04 17.88
C ALA A 19 8.92 0.82 17.87
N MET A 20 9.23 -0.22 18.64
CA MET A 20 8.41 -1.42 18.77
C MET A 20 6.97 -1.12 19.23
N PHE A 21 6.81 -0.25 20.24
CA PHE A 21 5.48 0.13 20.71
C PHE A 21 4.72 1.03 19.73
N ARG A 22 5.43 1.93 19.04
CA ARG A 22 4.82 2.74 17.97
C ARG A 22 4.27 1.86 16.85
N ASN A 23 5.03 0.85 16.42
CA ASN A 23 4.57 -0.12 15.44
C ASN A 23 3.35 -0.89 15.93
N MET A 24 3.42 -1.52 17.11
CA MET A 24 2.28 -2.29 17.66
C MET A 24 1.01 -1.46 17.81
N VAL A 25 1.10 -0.19 18.22
CA VAL A 25 -0.10 0.66 18.34
C VAL A 25 -0.61 1.12 16.98
N THR A 26 0.27 1.35 16.00
CA THR A 26 -0.13 1.62 14.62
C THR A 26 -0.88 0.41 14.04
N ASP A 27 -0.36 -0.81 14.24
CA ASP A 27 -1.00 -2.05 13.82
C ASP A 27 -2.34 -2.29 14.55
N LEU A 28 -2.41 -1.96 15.85
CA LEU A 28 -3.64 -2.03 16.63
C LEU A 28 -4.73 -1.15 16.04
N PHE A 29 -4.45 0.11 15.67
CA PHE A 29 -5.48 0.97 15.08
C PHE A 29 -5.84 0.57 13.65
N LYS A 30 -4.88 0.01 12.91
CA LYS A 30 -5.10 -0.49 11.55
C LYS A 30 -6.03 -1.72 11.54
N HIS A 31 -5.76 -2.70 12.40
CA HIS A 31 -6.44 -4.00 12.39
C HIS A 31 -7.47 -4.17 13.51
N GLU A 32 -7.54 -3.24 14.46
CA GLU A 32 -8.39 -3.24 15.67
C GLU A 32 -8.16 -4.38 16.66
N ARG A 33 -7.41 -5.41 16.25
CA ARG A 33 -7.02 -6.56 17.06
C ARG A 33 -5.63 -7.04 16.64
N ILE A 34 -4.75 -7.24 17.62
CA ILE A 34 -3.40 -7.82 17.43
C ILE A 34 -3.12 -8.90 18.48
N THR A 35 -2.28 -9.86 18.13
CA THR A 35 -1.83 -10.93 19.03
C THR A 35 -0.36 -10.73 19.34
N THR A 36 -0.01 -10.65 20.63
CA THR A 36 1.37 -10.42 21.08
C THR A 36 1.61 -11.08 22.44
N THR A 37 2.78 -10.88 23.06
CA THR A 37 3.01 -11.41 24.40
C THR A 37 2.27 -10.57 25.44
N THR A 38 1.81 -11.20 26.52
CA THR A 38 1.01 -10.57 27.59
C THR A 38 1.65 -9.29 28.11
N GLN A 39 2.97 -9.31 28.29
CA GLN A 39 3.69 -8.15 28.83
C GLN A 39 3.77 -7.01 27.82
N LYS A 40 3.95 -7.30 26.52
CA LYS A 40 3.92 -6.29 25.47
C LYS A 40 2.52 -5.69 25.31
N ALA A 41 1.47 -6.52 25.37
CA ALA A 41 0.08 -6.06 25.29
C ALA A 41 -0.25 -5.07 26.41
N LYS A 42 0.11 -5.38 27.66
CA LYS A 42 -0.13 -4.51 28.83
C LYS A 42 0.56 -3.15 28.73
N GLU A 43 1.77 -3.10 28.16
CA GLU A 43 2.50 -1.84 27.98
C GLU A 43 1.99 -1.04 26.77
N ALA A 44 1.66 -1.74 25.67
CA ALA A 44 1.06 -1.12 24.49
C ALA A 44 -0.31 -0.49 24.81
N ARG A 45 -1.07 -1.11 25.72
CA ARG A 45 -2.36 -0.62 26.24
C ARG A 45 -2.30 0.83 26.69
N SER A 46 -1.31 1.18 27.53
CA SER A 46 -1.18 2.54 28.08
C SER A 46 -0.92 3.58 26.99
N LEU A 47 -0.14 3.22 25.96
CA LEU A 47 0.13 4.10 24.83
C LEU A 47 -1.10 4.28 23.94
N ALA A 48 -1.81 3.18 23.64
CA ALA A 48 -3.02 3.20 22.81
C ALA A 48 -4.15 4.01 23.47
N GLU A 49 -4.41 3.79 24.77
CA GLU A 49 -5.45 4.52 25.50
C GLU A 49 -5.19 6.03 25.48
N ARG A 50 -3.93 6.44 25.69
CA ARG A 50 -3.56 7.86 25.65
C ARG A 50 -3.75 8.49 24.27
N LEU A 51 -3.50 7.76 23.19
CA LEU A 51 -3.72 8.25 21.83
C LEU A 51 -5.20 8.42 21.50
N ILE A 52 -6.06 7.52 21.98
CA ILE A 52 -7.52 7.68 21.84
C ILE A 52 -8.01 8.88 22.65
N THR A 53 -7.46 9.11 23.85
CA THR A 53 -7.78 10.32 24.63
C THR A 53 -7.39 11.60 23.90
N TYR A 54 -6.22 11.65 23.26
CA TYR A 54 -5.85 12.78 22.39
C TYR A 54 -6.81 12.92 21.20
N ALA A 55 -7.21 11.80 20.59
CA ALA A 55 -8.18 11.82 19.50
C ALA A 55 -9.53 12.42 19.91
N LYS A 56 -9.99 12.10 21.13
CA LYS A 56 -11.23 12.64 21.72
C LYS A 56 -11.19 14.13 22.02
N ALA A 57 -10.01 14.68 22.33
CA ALA A 57 -9.85 16.13 22.51
C ALA A 57 -10.01 16.90 21.19
N GLY A 58 -9.59 16.32 20.06
CA GLY A 58 -9.89 16.84 18.72
C GLY A 58 -9.11 18.10 18.28
N ASP A 59 -8.24 18.66 19.11
CA ASP A 59 -7.46 19.87 18.79
C ASP A 59 -6.25 19.59 17.87
N LEU A 60 -5.75 20.66 17.23
CA LEU A 60 -4.58 20.58 16.34
C LEU A 60 -3.34 20.08 17.08
N ASN A 61 -3.18 20.46 18.35
CA ASN A 61 -2.06 20.00 19.15
C ASN A 61 -2.15 18.50 19.44
N SER A 62 -3.33 17.94 19.77
CA SER A 62 -3.49 16.49 19.92
C SER A 62 -3.21 15.74 18.61
N ARG A 63 -3.65 16.27 17.46
CA ARG A 63 -3.31 15.69 16.15
C ARG A 63 -1.79 15.64 15.94
N ARG A 64 -1.07 16.72 16.22
CA ARG A 64 0.42 16.77 16.15
C ARG A 64 1.08 15.80 17.15
N MET A 65 0.55 15.70 18.37
CA MET A 65 1.08 14.79 19.40
C MET A 65 0.88 13.32 19.03
N ALA A 66 -0.27 12.97 18.45
CA ALA A 66 -0.54 11.64 17.94
C ALA A 66 0.34 11.31 16.72
N ALA A 67 0.50 12.24 15.79
CA ALA A 67 1.38 12.10 14.61
C ALA A 67 2.85 11.84 14.97
N ARG A 68 3.34 12.38 16.09
CA ARG A 68 4.70 12.07 16.60
C ARG A 68 4.88 10.60 17.02
N LYS A 69 3.78 9.88 17.26
CA LYS A 69 3.80 8.49 17.76
C LYS A 69 3.42 7.48 16.68
N LEU A 70 2.44 7.79 15.84
CA LEU A 70 2.07 6.94 14.71
C LEU A 70 3.04 7.15 13.55
N TYR A 71 3.25 6.12 12.73
CA TYR A 71 4.09 6.22 11.52
C TYR A 71 3.26 6.51 10.27
N ASP A 72 2.02 5.98 10.22
CA ASP A 72 1.17 6.04 9.04
C ASP A 72 0.12 7.16 9.18
N PRO A 73 0.09 8.15 8.26
CA PRO A 73 -0.92 9.21 8.27
C PRO A 73 -2.35 8.69 8.03
N LYS A 74 -2.52 7.57 7.32
CA LYS A 74 -3.85 6.96 7.11
C LYS A 74 -4.43 6.41 8.40
N VAL A 75 -3.58 5.81 9.24
CA VAL A 75 -3.98 5.32 10.56
C VAL A 75 -4.28 6.49 11.50
N LEU A 76 -3.51 7.58 11.39
CA LEU A 76 -3.82 8.81 12.12
C LEU A 76 -5.20 9.35 11.72
N GLN A 77 -5.51 9.41 10.43
CA GLN A 77 -6.82 9.84 9.96
C GLN A 77 -7.94 8.93 10.50
N LYS A 78 -7.79 7.61 10.37
CA LYS A 78 -8.73 6.62 10.92
C LYS A 78 -8.98 6.82 12.43
N LEU A 79 -7.94 7.15 13.20
CA LEU A 79 -8.04 7.38 14.64
C LEU A 79 -8.98 8.55 14.98
N PHE A 80 -8.91 9.65 14.22
CA PHE A 80 -9.74 10.84 14.46
C PHE A 80 -11.12 10.75 13.82
N ASP A 81 -11.23 10.13 12.65
CA ASP A 81 -12.47 10.15 11.87
C ASP A 81 -13.40 8.97 12.25
N GLU A 82 -12.85 7.77 12.48
CA GLU A 82 -13.66 6.56 12.77
C GLU A 82 -13.64 6.17 14.25
N LEU A 83 -12.46 6.11 14.86
CA LEU A 83 -12.32 5.58 16.23
C LEU A 83 -12.74 6.59 17.30
N CYS A 84 -12.52 7.88 17.07
CA CYS A 84 -12.87 8.92 18.04
C CYS A 84 -14.39 9.01 18.30
N PRO A 85 -15.27 9.11 17.27
CA PRO A 85 -16.71 9.14 17.50
C PRO A 85 -17.22 7.92 18.27
N ARG A 86 -16.67 6.73 17.97
CA ARG A 86 -17.02 5.46 18.62
C ARG A 86 -16.76 5.43 20.13
N TYR A 87 -15.82 6.22 20.63
CA TYR A 87 -15.45 6.27 22.04
C TYR A 87 -15.83 7.57 22.74
N LYS A 88 -16.64 8.42 22.11
CA LYS A 88 -17.02 9.73 22.64
C LYS A 88 -17.65 9.63 24.03
N ASP A 89 -18.58 8.70 24.22
CA ASP A 89 -19.32 8.54 25.48
C ASP A 89 -18.57 7.69 26.52
N ARG A 90 -17.46 7.06 26.13
CA ARG A 90 -16.66 6.21 27.01
C ARG A 90 -15.60 7.05 27.75
N PRO A 91 -15.55 7.02 29.10
CA PRO A 91 -14.56 7.79 29.86
C PRO A 91 -13.15 7.18 29.80
N GLY A 92 -13.03 5.86 29.58
CA GLY A 92 -11.75 5.16 29.49
C GLY A 92 -11.91 3.67 29.22
N GLY A 93 -10.78 2.96 29.17
CA GLY A 93 -10.78 1.52 28.91
C GLY A 93 -11.22 1.19 27.48
N TYR A 94 -10.58 1.82 26.50
CA TYR A 94 -10.88 1.64 25.06
C TYR A 94 -10.29 0.33 24.49
N THR A 95 -9.39 -0.29 25.23
CA THR A 95 -8.70 -1.52 24.83
C THR A 95 -8.94 -2.64 25.83
N ARG A 96 -8.94 -3.88 25.34
CA ARG A 96 -9.03 -5.09 26.14
C ARG A 96 -7.80 -5.97 25.88
N VAL A 97 -7.28 -6.56 26.95
CA VAL A 97 -6.21 -7.56 26.88
C VAL A 97 -6.79 -8.89 27.30
N LEU A 98 -6.97 -9.80 26.35
CA LEU A 98 -7.43 -11.16 26.58
C LEU A 98 -6.23 -12.09 26.58
N LYS A 99 -6.07 -12.91 27.62
CA LYS A 99 -5.04 -13.95 27.61
C LYS A 99 -5.46 -15.04 26.63
N ILE A 100 -4.48 -15.57 25.89
CA ILE A 100 -4.68 -16.78 25.11
C ILE A 100 -4.23 -17.93 26.00
N ASP A 101 -5.06 -18.95 26.13
CA ASP A 101 -4.71 -20.15 26.88
C ASP A 101 -3.63 -20.94 26.13
N GLY A 102 -2.62 -21.38 26.88
CA GLY A 102 -1.43 -22.02 26.33
C GLY A 102 -0.30 -21.04 26.00
N GLY A 103 0.93 -21.45 26.31
CA GLY A 103 2.11 -20.70 25.92
C GLY A 103 2.45 -20.89 24.45
N ARG A 104 3.18 -19.93 23.88
CA ARG A 104 3.67 -20.06 22.50
C ARG A 104 4.59 -21.28 22.36
N LYS A 105 4.36 -22.09 21.33
CA LYS A 105 5.21 -23.24 21.02
C LYS A 105 6.67 -22.80 20.79
N GLY A 106 7.60 -23.43 21.51
CA GLY A 106 9.05 -23.19 21.41
C GLY A 106 9.63 -22.48 22.63
N ASP A 107 9.05 -21.37 23.06
CA ASP A 107 9.55 -20.58 24.20
C ASP A 107 8.57 -20.44 25.37
N ASN A 108 7.40 -21.10 25.27
CA ASN A 108 6.32 -21.09 26.25
C ASN A 108 5.94 -19.67 26.71
N ALA A 109 6.08 -18.67 25.83
CA ALA A 109 5.78 -17.28 26.19
C ALA A 109 4.27 -17.07 26.34
N ASP A 110 3.85 -16.40 27.42
CA ASP A 110 2.45 -16.03 27.64
C ASP A 110 1.94 -15.11 26.52
N MET A 111 0.95 -15.57 25.76
CA MET A 111 0.34 -14.81 24.68
C MET A 111 -0.95 -14.12 25.11
N ALA A 112 -1.25 -12.99 24.46
CA ALA A 112 -2.46 -12.23 24.68
C ALA A 112 -2.92 -11.54 23.40
N ILE A 113 -4.23 -11.40 23.26
CA ILE A 113 -4.88 -10.57 22.25
C ILE A 113 -5.09 -9.18 22.85
N LEU A 114 -4.60 -8.15 22.17
CA LEU A 114 -4.92 -6.76 22.44
C LEU A 114 -5.94 -6.29 21.39
N GLU A 115 -7.12 -5.87 21.83
CA GLU A 115 -8.21 -5.46 20.95
C GLU A 115 -8.85 -4.13 21.38
N LEU A 116 -9.48 -3.46 20.44
CA LEU A 116 -10.32 -2.29 20.65
C LEU A 116 -11.75 -2.70 21.05
N VAL A 117 -12.34 -2.03 22.03
CA VAL A 117 -13.67 -2.35 22.54
C VAL A 117 -14.76 -2.04 21.51
N GLY A 118 -15.65 -3.00 21.23
CA GLY A 118 -16.67 -2.86 20.19
C GLY A 118 -16.16 -3.16 18.77
N ALA A 119 -14.94 -3.74 18.66
CA ALA A 119 -14.46 -4.26 17.39
C ALA A 119 -15.18 -5.58 17.21
N GLU A 120 -16.46 -5.50 16.81
CA GLU A 120 -17.17 -6.69 16.43
C GLU A 120 -16.45 -7.26 15.23
N MET A 121 -15.97 -8.50 15.40
CA MET A 121 -15.54 -9.28 14.27
C MET A 121 -16.77 -9.51 13.40
N THR A 122 -17.07 -8.57 12.51
CA THR A 122 -17.44 -9.02 11.19
C THR A 122 -16.24 -9.82 10.74
N ALA A 123 -16.31 -11.14 10.95
CA ALA A 123 -15.48 -12.07 10.26
C ALA A 123 -15.75 -11.74 8.80
N LYS A 124 -14.95 -10.84 8.21
CA LYS A 124 -14.87 -10.72 6.76
C LYS A 124 -14.68 -12.18 6.35
N PRO A 125 -15.65 -12.77 5.62
CA PRO A 125 -15.60 -14.18 5.33
C PRO A 125 -14.20 -14.40 4.81
N LYS A 126 -13.48 -15.37 5.40
CA LYS A 126 -12.21 -15.84 4.84
C LYS A 126 -12.52 -15.94 3.36
N LYS A 127 -11.96 -15.04 2.54
CA LYS A 127 -11.99 -15.24 1.11
C LYS A 127 -11.20 -16.52 0.99
N ALA A 128 -11.92 -17.65 0.87
CA ALA A 128 -11.36 -18.91 0.50
C ALA A 128 -10.45 -18.54 -0.66
N LYS A 129 -9.15 -18.81 -0.50
CA LYS A 129 -8.17 -18.61 -1.55
C LYS A 129 -8.82 -19.23 -2.79
N PRO A 130 -9.22 -18.45 -3.81
CA PRO A 130 -9.95 -19.04 -4.91
C PRO A 130 -9.02 -20.11 -5.49
N ALA A 131 -9.53 -21.33 -5.64
CA ALA A 131 -8.85 -22.32 -6.44
C ALA A 131 -8.47 -21.64 -7.77
N PRO A 132 -7.27 -21.90 -8.32
CA PRO A 132 -6.67 -21.11 -9.39
C PRO A 132 -7.58 -20.89 -10.62
N ALA A 133 -8.61 -21.72 -10.81
CA ALA A 133 -9.63 -21.56 -11.86
C ALA A 133 -10.57 -20.33 -11.68
N ALA A 134 -10.92 -19.93 -10.46
CA ALA A 134 -11.87 -18.82 -10.24
C ALA A 134 -11.22 -17.42 -10.29
N ALA A 135 -9.89 -17.35 -10.24
CA ALA A 135 -9.13 -16.13 -10.50
C ALA A 135 -9.04 -15.81 -12.00
N ALA A 136 -9.05 -16.85 -12.86
CA ALA A 136 -9.08 -16.69 -14.31
C ALA A 136 -10.44 -16.16 -14.80
N ALA A 137 -11.56 -16.68 -14.30
CA ALA A 137 -12.89 -16.23 -14.74
C ALA A 137 -13.21 -14.77 -14.35
N LYS A 138 -12.78 -14.33 -13.15
CA LYS A 138 -12.99 -12.92 -12.72
C LYS A 138 -12.01 -11.93 -13.36
N ALA A 139 -10.90 -12.40 -13.91
CA ALA A 139 -9.99 -11.56 -14.70
C ALA A 139 -10.61 -11.24 -16.07
N VAL A 140 -11.26 -12.21 -16.72
CA VAL A 140 -11.88 -12.05 -18.05
C VAL A 140 -13.10 -11.11 -18.01
N GLU A 141 -13.93 -11.19 -16.97
CA GLU A 141 -15.11 -10.30 -16.85
C GLU A 141 -14.71 -8.85 -16.51
N LYS A 142 -13.61 -8.65 -15.78
CA LYS A 142 -13.10 -7.31 -15.45
C LYS A 142 -12.32 -6.68 -16.61
N THR A 143 -11.76 -7.48 -17.52
CA THR A 143 -11.19 -6.99 -18.79
C THR A 143 -12.27 -6.64 -19.81
N ALA A 144 -13.39 -7.37 -19.86
CA ALA A 144 -14.50 -7.02 -20.76
C ALA A 144 -15.17 -5.69 -20.37
N LYS A 145 -15.42 -5.47 -19.07
CA LYS A 145 -16.05 -4.24 -18.59
C LYS A 145 -15.13 -3.00 -18.58
N LYS A 146 -13.81 -3.20 -18.66
CA LYS A 146 -12.83 -2.11 -18.84
C LYS A 146 -12.55 -1.83 -20.33
N ALA A 147 -12.79 -2.81 -21.21
CA ALA A 147 -12.71 -2.61 -22.66
C ALA A 147 -13.88 -1.77 -23.18
N GLU A 148 -15.11 -2.00 -22.71
CA GLU A 148 -16.26 -1.17 -23.12
C GLU A 148 -16.14 0.30 -22.67
N ALA A 149 -15.62 0.57 -21.47
CA ALA A 149 -15.44 1.93 -20.98
C ALA A 149 -14.21 2.67 -21.56
N ALA A 150 -13.29 1.97 -22.23
CA ALA A 150 -12.11 2.57 -22.86
C ALA A 150 -12.31 2.85 -24.35
N VAL A 151 -13.28 2.20 -25.01
CA VAL A 151 -13.60 2.43 -26.43
C VAL A 151 -14.37 3.73 -26.65
N GLU A 152 -15.07 4.26 -25.64
CA GLU A 152 -15.84 5.51 -25.78
C GLU A 152 -15.01 6.79 -25.51
N THR A 153 -13.77 6.68 -25.00
CA THR A 153 -12.92 7.86 -24.68
C THR A 153 -11.71 8.04 -25.60
N ALA A 154 -11.52 7.19 -26.61
CA ALA A 154 -10.37 7.24 -27.53
C ALA A 154 -10.74 7.75 -28.93
N ALA A 155 -11.72 8.64 -29.03
CA ALA A 155 -12.01 9.40 -30.24
C ALA A 155 -11.69 10.87 -30.00
N GLY A 156 -10.40 11.22 -29.94
CA GLY A 156 -9.95 12.59 -30.11
C GLY A 156 -8.80 13.05 -29.22
N GLU A 157 -7.56 12.67 -29.55
CA GLU A 157 -6.41 13.58 -29.62
C GLU A 157 -5.20 12.82 -30.21
N THR A 158 -4.47 13.46 -31.14
CA THR A 158 -3.29 12.87 -31.79
C THR A 158 -2.05 13.06 -30.93
N ASP A 159 -1.46 11.96 -30.44
CA ASP A 159 -0.27 11.97 -29.58
C ASP A 159 1.04 12.17 -30.35
N ASP A 160 1.86 13.10 -29.85
CA ASP A 160 3.18 13.48 -30.36
C ASP A 160 4.27 12.57 -29.75
N LEU A 161 5.02 11.88 -30.62
CA LEU A 161 6.09 10.93 -30.25
C LEU A 161 7.19 11.55 -29.36
N THR A 162 7.32 12.87 -29.30
CA THR A 162 8.35 13.58 -28.53
C THR A 162 8.02 13.79 -27.04
N LYS A 163 6.75 13.64 -26.64
CA LYS A 163 6.29 14.02 -25.29
C LYS A 163 6.36 12.91 -24.24
N ILE A 164 6.79 11.70 -24.61
CA ILE A 164 6.83 10.53 -23.72
C ILE A 164 8.23 9.90 -23.70
N GLU A 165 8.75 9.68 -22.49
CA GLU A 165 10.03 9.02 -22.26
C GLU A 165 9.93 7.52 -22.56
N GLY A 166 10.74 7.01 -23.49
CA GLY A 166 10.83 5.57 -23.78
C GLY A 166 11.35 5.24 -25.18
N ILE A 167 11.04 6.10 -26.16
CA ILE A 167 11.65 6.06 -27.48
C ILE A 167 12.78 7.09 -27.48
N GLY A 168 14.03 6.63 -27.42
CA GLY A 168 15.18 7.54 -27.39
C GLY A 168 15.15 8.52 -28.58
N PRO A 169 15.67 9.75 -28.43
CA PRO A 169 15.47 10.84 -29.40
C PRO A 169 15.91 10.51 -30.82
N LYS A 170 16.92 9.64 -30.97
CA LYS A 170 17.39 9.17 -32.29
C LYS A 170 16.39 8.26 -33.01
N PHE A 171 15.65 7.44 -32.26
CA PHE A 171 14.61 6.57 -32.84
C PHE A 171 13.39 7.40 -33.27
N ALA A 172 13.00 8.39 -32.46
CA ALA A 172 11.91 9.30 -32.82
C ALA A 172 12.20 10.04 -34.14
N GLN A 173 13.43 10.52 -34.34
CA GLN A 173 13.87 11.14 -35.59
C GLN A 173 13.82 10.18 -36.77
N ALA A 174 14.29 8.94 -36.60
CA ALA A 174 14.27 7.94 -37.67
C ALA A 174 12.84 7.52 -38.09
N PHE A 175 11.88 7.49 -37.16
CA PHE A 175 10.48 7.23 -37.51
C PHE A 175 9.81 8.40 -38.23
N GLN A 176 10.14 9.64 -37.83
CA GLN A 176 9.66 10.86 -38.48
C GLN A 176 10.19 10.99 -39.92
N SER A 177 11.46 10.64 -40.17
CA SER A 177 12.03 10.70 -41.52
C SER A 177 11.34 9.75 -42.51
N VAL A 178 10.70 8.69 -42.01
CA VAL A 178 9.92 7.73 -42.80
C VAL A 178 8.39 8.00 -42.72
N GLY A 179 7.99 9.11 -42.11
CA GLY A 179 6.60 9.57 -42.08
C GLY A 179 5.71 8.90 -41.03
N VAL A 180 6.29 8.27 -40.00
CA VAL A 180 5.56 7.74 -38.83
C VAL A 180 5.64 8.77 -37.71
N ASN A 181 4.56 9.53 -37.53
CA ASN A 181 4.53 10.68 -36.62
C ASN A 181 3.66 10.48 -35.37
N THR A 182 2.85 9.42 -35.33
CA THR A 182 1.97 9.11 -34.19
C THR A 182 2.21 7.70 -33.65
N TYR A 183 1.88 7.47 -32.37
CA TYR A 183 1.93 6.14 -31.77
C TYR A 183 0.93 5.16 -32.39
N ALA A 184 -0.22 5.64 -32.88
CA ALA A 184 -1.19 4.81 -33.59
C ALA A 184 -0.62 4.26 -34.90
N ASP A 185 0.13 5.09 -35.65
CA ASP A 185 0.79 4.66 -36.88
C ASP A 185 1.90 3.65 -36.60
N LEU A 186 2.60 3.78 -35.47
CA LEU A 186 3.65 2.86 -35.04
C LEU A 186 3.06 1.51 -34.57
N ALA A 187 1.96 1.55 -33.80
CA ALA A 187 1.29 0.35 -33.28
C ALA A 187 0.59 -0.45 -34.39
N ALA A 188 0.08 0.22 -35.43
CA ALA A 188 -0.55 -0.42 -36.57
C ALA A 188 0.43 -1.21 -37.45
N LYS A 189 1.72 -0.82 -37.46
CA LYS A 189 2.75 -1.45 -38.30
C LYS A 189 3.45 -2.58 -37.55
N SER A 190 3.71 -3.66 -38.26
CA SER A 190 4.45 -4.79 -37.71
C SER A 190 5.96 -4.47 -37.59
N VAL A 191 6.65 -5.20 -36.71
CA VAL A 191 8.09 -4.99 -36.46
C VAL A 191 8.91 -5.15 -37.74
N ASP A 192 8.54 -6.10 -38.60
CA ASP A 192 9.28 -6.41 -39.83
C ASP A 192 9.05 -5.34 -40.91
N GLU A 193 7.86 -4.77 -40.99
CA GLU A 193 7.56 -3.63 -41.87
C GLU A 193 8.31 -2.37 -41.43
N LEU A 194 8.41 -2.13 -40.13
CA LEU A 194 9.19 -1.00 -39.60
C LEU A 194 10.69 -1.17 -39.85
N LYS A 195 11.21 -2.39 -39.74
CA LYS A 195 12.61 -2.70 -40.07
C LYS A 195 12.89 -2.44 -41.55
N ALA A 196 12.05 -2.96 -42.45
CA ALA A 196 12.20 -2.76 -43.90
C ALA A 196 12.10 -1.28 -44.32
N LEU A 197 11.21 -0.52 -43.67
CA LEU A 197 11.04 0.92 -43.92
C LEU A 197 12.24 1.75 -43.44
N LEU A 198 12.90 1.32 -42.37
CA LEU A 198 14.06 2.01 -41.79
C LEU A 198 15.40 1.62 -42.44
N GLU A 199 15.51 0.43 -43.05
CA GLU A 199 16.75 -0.04 -43.72
C GLU A 199 17.27 0.90 -44.82
N GLY A 200 16.43 1.78 -45.35
CA GLY A 200 16.80 2.79 -46.34
C GLY A 200 17.17 4.19 -45.81
N SER A 201 17.09 4.43 -44.49
CA SER A 201 17.42 5.75 -43.91
C SER A 201 18.86 5.79 -43.37
N GLU A 202 19.58 6.88 -43.64
CA GLU A 202 20.97 7.08 -43.17
C GLU A 202 21.08 6.98 -41.64
N GLU A 203 20.00 7.32 -40.94
CA GLU A 203 19.92 7.32 -39.48
C GLU A 203 19.86 5.90 -38.90
N TYR A 204 19.26 4.94 -39.60
CA TYR A 204 19.18 3.53 -39.18
C TYR A 204 20.53 2.83 -39.18
N ALA A 205 21.44 3.20 -40.09
CA ALA A 205 22.79 2.64 -40.14
C ALA A 205 23.58 2.85 -38.84
N SER A 206 23.28 3.93 -38.10
CA SER A 206 23.89 4.22 -36.80
C SER A 206 23.26 3.45 -35.61
N LEU A 207 22.10 2.83 -35.84
CA LEU A 207 21.30 2.09 -34.86
C LEU A 207 21.20 0.58 -35.13
N ALA A 208 21.73 0.12 -36.27
CA ALA A 208 21.81 -1.27 -36.66
C ALA A 208 22.41 -2.13 -35.52
N GLY A 209 21.65 -3.12 -35.05
CA GLY A 209 22.02 -4.01 -33.94
C GLY A 209 21.44 -3.65 -32.56
N ARG A 210 20.76 -2.51 -32.39
CA ARG A 210 19.98 -2.17 -31.17
C ARG A 210 18.47 -2.07 -31.45
N VAL A 211 18.02 -2.83 -32.45
CA VAL A 211 16.65 -2.80 -32.95
C VAL A 211 15.84 -3.79 -32.12
N GLY A 212 15.06 -3.28 -31.17
CA GLY A 212 14.32 -4.08 -30.20
C GLY A 212 12.94 -4.47 -30.73
N ASP A 213 12.59 -5.75 -30.62
CA ASP A 213 11.29 -6.32 -31.03
C ASP A 213 10.10 -5.84 -30.15
N THR A 214 10.29 -4.78 -29.36
CA THR A 214 9.35 -4.30 -28.34
C THR A 214 8.62 -3.02 -28.73
N TRP A 215 8.96 -2.39 -29.85
CA TRP A 215 8.43 -1.05 -30.18
C TRP A 215 6.91 -1.01 -30.36
N PRO A 216 6.25 -1.91 -31.11
CA PRO A 216 4.79 -1.91 -31.21
C PRO A 216 4.07 -2.31 -29.92
N LYS A 217 4.80 -2.86 -28.93
CA LYS A 217 4.25 -3.22 -27.61
C LYS A 217 4.42 -2.08 -26.59
N GLN A 218 5.27 -1.11 -26.89
CA GLN A 218 5.55 0.05 -26.05
C GLN A 218 4.80 1.30 -26.54
N ALA A 219 4.47 1.33 -27.83
CA ALA A 219 3.47 2.19 -28.46
C ALA A 219 2.05 1.85 -28.02
#